data_AF-A0A9R0SWK0-F1
#
_entry.id   AF-A0A9R0SWK0-F1
#
_cell.length_a   1.000
_cell.length_b   1.000
_cell.length_c   1.000
_cell.angle_alpha   90.00
_cell.angle_beta   90.00
_cell.angle_gamma   90.00
#
_symmetry.space_group_name_H-M   'P 1'
#
loop_
_entity.id
_entity.type
_entity.pdbx_description
1 polymer ?
#
loop_
_entity_poly.entity_id
_entity_poly.type
_entity_poly.pdbx_seq_one_letter_code
_entity_poly.pdbx_strand_id
1 'polypeptide(L)'
;MYPEGSIIFKYDLVRQWVAEGFLAASEGQNMEQVAGMYFDELVDRRFIQPVSINFYNEVVSCTVHDVVHDLIAHKSVEENFVVVVDHNQKILALSHKVRRLSLQLGDAKYAKIPANIRKSQVRSLGYFGVSECMPCIGEFKLVRVLNLQLSGHHNGDQDLAIDLTGISELFLLIYLKIVCDVCIKLPGCMRGLQCLETLDVMDTPKGTHVPWDIIYLPYLLHLSLPLNTNLLDWAVSTDSLGMMNHLVDLYISTSPSSDHDHVKRSMAALGTLIGGHGSLNTVKLVAHGSSVRYGDASEATINYWLPVAPPHNLQRFECYRHSGIIFDDILWRMRQLGNLCILKIKVMELPVEDVDTLRGLPALAALSLYVETSPDIKIIFGSAAGFTALKYLKLRFMSGIAWLRFEADAMPNLLKLRLVFDAIPQLDQRLELYSKSDQWKQYRHGTALISIEHMPHLREVSAKFEGASADLKYVSRIGVVINHASNPIIDVQLVDSGSHGDKRY
;
A
#
# COMPACT_ATOMS: atom_id res chain seq x y z
N MET A 1 10.39 -8.72 -20.37
CA MET A 1 9.03 -8.15 -20.21
C MET A 1 9.13 -6.76 -19.62
N TYR A 2 9.88 -6.61 -18.52
CA TYR A 2 10.26 -5.32 -17.96
C TYR A 2 11.59 -4.83 -18.56
N PRO A 3 11.84 -3.51 -18.61
CA PRO A 3 13.17 -2.95 -18.86
C PRO A 3 14.18 -3.33 -17.76
N GLU A 4 15.46 -3.28 -18.10
CA GLU A 4 16.55 -3.47 -17.13
C GLU A 4 16.48 -2.44 -15.99
N GLY A 5 16.85 -2.84 -14.77
CA GLY A 5 16.80 -1.98 -13.58
C GLY A 5 15.40 -1.68 -13.04
N SER A 6 14.35 -2.27 -13.62
CA SER A 6 12.97 -2.06 -13.14
C SER A 6 12.80 -2.55 -11.70
N ILE A 7 12.04 -1.79 -10.91
CA ILE A 7 11.50 -2.23 -9.63
C ILE A 7 10.12 -2.85 -9.89
N ILE A 8 9.98 -4.13 -9.56
CA ILE A 8 8.77 -4.92 -9.84
C ILE A 8 8.08 -5.23 -8.52
N PHE A 9 6.79 -4.90 -8.41
CA PHE A 9 6.00 -5.24 -7.23
C PHE A 9 5.61 -6.72 -7.22
N LYS A 10 5.68 -7.36 -6.04
CA LYS A 10 5.34 -8.78 -5.86
C LYS A 10 3.92 -9.08 -6.34
N TYR A 11 2.94 -8.26 -5.92
CA TYR A 11 1.53 -8.46 -6.27
C TYR A 11 1.28 -8.36 -7.79
N ASP A 12 1.94 -7.43 -8.48
CA ASP A 12 1.84 -7.31 -9.94
C ASP A 12 2.37 -8.56 -10.64
N LEU A 13 3.54 -9.02 -10.25
CA LEU A 13 4.19 -10.17 -10.88
C LEU A 13 3.39 -11.46 -10.66
N VAL A 14 2.90 -11.68 -9.43
CA VAL A 14 2.04 -12.81 -9.06
C VAL A 14 0.76 -12.81 -9.89
N ARG A 15 0.03 -11.69 -9.93
CA ARG A 15 -1.23 -11.59 -10.71
C ARG A 15 -0.99 -11.78 -12.21
N GLN A 16 0.12 -11.28 -12.75
CA GLN A 16 0.50 -11.54 -14.14
C GLN A 16 0.78 -13.02 -14.43
N TRP A 17 1.44 -13.75 -13.52
CA TRP A 17 1.68 -15.18 -13.70
C TRP A 17 0.39 -16.00 -13.70
N VAL A 18 -0.56 -15.63 -12.83
CA VAL A 18 -1.90 -16.21 -12.79
C VAL A 18 -2.65 -15.90 -14.08
N ALA A 19 -2.68 -14.64 -14.50
CA ALA A 19 -3.35 -14.21 -15.73
C ALA A 19 -2.76 -14.84 -17.01
N GLU A 20 -1.46 -15.12 -17.04
CA GLU A 20 -0.79 -15.87 -18.11
C GLU A 20 -1.14 -17.37 -18.10
N GLY A 21 -1.54 -17.91 -16.95
CA GLY A 21 -1.78 -19.33 -16.75
C GLY A 21 -0.48 -20.14 -16.68
N PHE A 22 0.58 -19.58 -16.09
CA PHE A 22 1.86 -20.32 -15.92
C PHE A 22 1.76 -21.44 -14.89
N LEU A 23 0.80 -21.36 -13.99
CA LEU A 23 0.65 -22.25 -12.86
C LEU A 23 -0.51 -23.21 -13.14
N ALA A 24 -0.32 -24.50 -12.86
CA ALA A 24 -1.39 -25.48 -12.86
C ALA A 24 -2.03 -25.53 -11.47
N ALA A 25 -3.35 -25.36 -11.40
CA ALA A 25 -4.10 -25.45 -10.15
C ALA A 25 -4.42 -26.91 -9.82
N SER A 26 -4.26 -27.30 -8.55
CA SER A 26 -5.06 -28.41 -8.01
C SER A 26 -6.43 -27.87 -7.60
N GLU A 27 -7.48 -28.69 -7.66
CA GLU A 27 -8.83 -28.27 -7.27
C GLU A 27 -8.83 -27.64 -5.85
N GLY A 28 -9.37 -26.42 -5.74
CA GLY A 28 -9.51 -25.70 -4.47
C GLY A 28 -8.32 -24.86 -4.01
N GLN A 29 -7.20 -24.79 -4.76
CA GLN A 29 -6.05 -23.96 -4.39
C GLN A 29 -6.20 -22.50 -4.83
N ASN A 30 -5.80 -21.56 -3.96
CA ASN A 30 -5.69 -20.14 -4.32
C ASN A 30 -4.41 -19.92 -5.16
N MET A 31 -4.60 -19.58 -6.43
CA MET A 31 -3.51 -19.45 -7.40
C MET A 31 -2.53 -18.32 -7.09
N GLU A 32 -3.00 -17.23 -6.49
CA GLU A 32 -2.12 -16.12 -6.08
C GLU A 32 -1.27 -16.48 -4.88
N GLN A 33 -1.78 -17.28 -3.94
CA GLN A 33 -0.97 -17.79 -2.84
C GLN A 33 0.14 -18.71 -3.35
N VAL A 34 -0.19 -19.64 -4.27
CA VAL A 34 0.79 -20.53 -4.90
C VAL A 34 1.83 -19.72 -5.69
N ALA A 35 1.41 -18.75 -6.50
CA ALA A 35 2.29 -17.84 -7.21
C ALA A 35 3.20 -17.05 -6.23
N GLY A 36 2.65 -16.59 -5.10
CA GLY A 36 3.38 -15.89 -4.06
C GLY A 36 4.48 -16.75 -3.41
N MET A 37 4.22 -18.05 -3.21
CA MET A 37 5.23 -19.00 -2.70
C MET A 37 6.38 -19.19 -3.69
N TYR A 38 6.09 -19.32 -5.00
CA TYR A 38 7.13 -19.38 -6.03
C TYR A 38 7.95 -18.09 -6.10
N PHE A 39 7.32 -16.92 -5.91
CA PHE A 39 8.04 -15.66 -5.81
C PHE A 39 9.04 -15.69 -4.64
N ASP A 40 8.61 -16.14 -3.46
CA ASP A 40 9.47 -16.20 -2.28
C ASP A 40 10.64 -17.20 -2.49
N GLU A 41 10.38 -18.33 -3.16
CA GLU A 41 11.44 -19.27 -3.55
C GLU A 41 12.48 -18.64 -4.50
N LEU A 42 12.06 -17.80 -5.45
CA LEU A 42 12.99 -17.08 -6.33
C LEU A 42 13.84 -16.06 -5.56
N VAL A 43 13.29 -15.43 -4.52
CA VAL A 43 14.04 -14.57 -3.61
C VAL A 43 15.07 -15.38 -2.82
N ASP A 44 14.66 -16.52 -2.25
CA ASP A 44 15.52 -17.39 -1.44
C ASP A 44 16.67 -17.97 -2.26
N ARG A 45 16.41 -18.34 -3.51
CA ARG A 45 17.41 -18.80 -4.49
C ARG A 45 18.24 -17.67 -5.09
N ARG A 46 18.00 -16.41 -4.71
CA ARG A 46 18.71 -15.20 -5.18
C ARG A 46 18.61 -14.94 -6.69
N PHE A 47 17.59 -15.47 -7.38
CA PHE A 47 17.32 -15.12 -8.78
C PHE A 47 16.71 -13.74 -8.91
N ILE A 48 15.92 -13.32 -7.91
CA ILE A 48 15.40 -11.97 -7.77
C ILE A 48 15.87 -11.39 -6.43
N GLN A 49 16.13 -10.09 -6.40
CA GLN A 49 16.65 -9.39 -5.24
C GLN A 49 15.56 -8.53 -4.61
N PRO A 50 15.32 -8.62 -3.28
CA PRO A 50 14.34 -7.78 -2.62
C PRO A 50 14.81 -6.32 -2.62
N VAL A 51 13.95 -5.40 -3.05
CA VAL A 51 14.21 -3.94 -3.05
C VAL A 51 13.53 -3.29 -1.86
N SER A 52 12.26 -3.63 -1.64
CA SER A 52 11.49 -3.14 -0.50
C SER A 52 10.92 -4.31 0.27
N ILE A 53 11.14 -4.28 1.58
CA ILE A 53 10.59 -5.21 2.55
C ILE A 53 9.72 -4.37 3.48
N ASN A 54 8.46 -4.75 3.63
CA ASN A 54 7.57 -4.03 4.51
C ASN A 54 7.90 -4.33 5.98
N PHE A 55 7.26 -3.60 6.89
CA PHE A 55 7.54 -3.73 8.31
C PHE A 55 7.19 -5.10 8.92
N TYR A 56 6.40 -5.91 8.21
CA TYR A 56 6.03 -7.28 8.59
C TYR A 56 6.99 -8.32 8.00
N ASN A 57 8.13 -7.87 7.48
CA ASN A 57 9.16 -8.69 6.84
C ASN A 57 8.69 -9.39 5.55
N GLU A 58 7.65 -8.87 4.90
CA GLU A 58 7.21 -9.35 3.59
C GLU A 58 7.93 -8.57 2.49
N VAL A 59 8.52 -9.28 1.52
CA VAL A 59 9.08 -8.66 0.32
C VAL A 59 7.92 -8.09 -0.51
N VAL A 60 7.89 -6.78 -0.73
CA VAL A 60 6.84 -6.10 -1.48
C VAL A 60 7.27 -5.73 -2.89
N SER A 61 8.57 -5.55 -3.14
CA SER A 61 9.12 -5.38 -4.47
C SER A 61 10.49 -6.01 -4.62
N CYS A 62 10.83 -6.36 -5.85
CA CYS A 62 12.10 -6.94 -6.23
C CYS A 62 12.71 -6.24 -7.45
N THR A 63 13.96 -6.55 -7.71
CA THR A 63 14.66 -6.27 -8.97
C THR A 63 15.45 -7.51 -9.38
N VAL A 64 15.99 -7.51 -10.59
CA VAL A 64 16.82 -8.61 -11.10
C VAL A 64 18.22 -8.07 -11.30
N HIS A 65 19.21 -8.77 -10.77
CA HIS A 65 20.61 -8.44 -10.98
C HIS A 65 21.01 -8.63 -12.45
N ASP A 66 21.83 -7.74 -13.00
CA ASP A 66 22.19 -7.67 -14.43
C ASP A 66 22.64 -9.02 -15.02
N VAL A 67 23.55 -9.74 -14.34
CA VAL A 67 24.00 -11.09 -14.76
C VAL A 67 22.86 -12.11 -14.87
N VAL A 68 21.88 -12.06 -13.95
CA VAL A 68 20.71 -12.94 -14.00
C VAL A 68 19.75 -12.49 -15.09
N HIS A 69 19.62 -11.17 -15.29
CA HIS A 69 18.83 -10.60 -16.37
C HIS A 69 19.37 -11.04 -17.74
N ASP A 70 20.68 -11.03 -17.95
CA ASP A 70 21.32 -11.53 -19.19
C ASP A 70 21.05 -13.01 -19.43
N LEU A 71 21.12 -13.83 -18.37
CA LEU A 71 20.78 -15.26 -18.44
C LEU A 71 19.31 -15.46 -18.84
N ILE A 72 18.38 -14.71 -18.24
CA ILE A 72 16.94 -14.76 -18.55
C ILE A 72 16.71 -14.30 -19.99
N ALA A 73 17.38 -13.24 -20.44
CA ALA A 73 17.27 -12.73 -21.80
C ALA A 73 17.75 -13.77 -22.81
N HIS A 74 18.90 -14.40 -22.56
CA HIS A 74 19.43 -15.46 -23.41
C HIS A 74 18.49 -16.66 -23.51
N LYS A 75 17.99 -17.15 -22.36
CA LYS A 75 17.01 -18.25 -22.31
C LYS A 75 15.69 -17.90 -22.99
N SER A 76 15.23 -16.66 -22.83
CA SER A 76 14.01 -16.17 -23.46
C SER A 76 14.11 -16.16 -24.99
N VAL A 77 15.29 -15.84 -25.54
CA VAL A 77 15.55 -15.90 -26.99
C VAL A 77 15.63 -17.35 -27.47
N GLU A 78 16.35 -18.22 -26.75
CA GLU A 78 16.48 -19.65 -27.05
C GLU A 78 15.11 -20.33 -27.16
N GLU A 79 14.20 -20.04 -26.23
CA GLU A 79 12.86 -20.64 -26.18
C GLU A 79 11.77 -19.85 -26.95
N ASN A 80 12.12 -18.72 -27.58
CA ASN A 80 11.17 -17.78 -28.17
C ASN A 80 10.02 -17.41 -27.19
N PHE A 81 10.39 -17.17 -25.94
CA PHE A 81 9.46 -16.95 -24.84
C PHE A 81 8.85 -15.55 -24.83
N VAL A 82 9.68 -14.52 -25.06
CA VAL A 82 9.31 -13.10 -25.16
C VAL A 82 10.11 -12.44 -26.28
N VAL A 83 9.45 -11.62 -27.08
CA VAL A 83 10.10 -10.72 -28.05
C VAL A 83 10.17 -9.32 -27.44
N VAL A 84 11.37 -8.75 -27.41
CA VAL A 84 11.61 -7.38 -26.97
C VAL A 84 11.95 -6.53 -28.18
N VAL A 85 11.30 -5.38 -28.31
CA VAL A 85 11.60 -4.36 -29.33
C VAL A 85 12.08 -3.12 -28.60
N ASP A 86 13.34 -2.75 -28.81
CA ASP A 86 13.97 -1.57 -28.23
C ASP A 86 14.14 -0.44 -29.27
N HIS A 87 14.43 0.77 -28.78
CA HIS A 87 14.72 1.94 -29.62
C HIS A 87 15.94 1.77 -30.55
N ASN A 88 16.86 0.86 -30.21
CA ASN A 88 18.04 0.55 -31.01
C ASN A 88 17.77 -0.48 -32.13
N GLN A 89 16.52 -0.96 -32.25
CA GLN A 89 16.09 -1.89 -33.28
C GLN A 89 16.99 -3.13 -33.39
N LYS A 90 17.49 -3.67 -32.26
CA LYS A 90 18.14 -4.98 -32.26
C LYS A 90 17.07 -6.06 -32.40
N ILE A 91 16.52 -6.19 -33.60
CA ILE A 91 15.55 -7.22 -33.94
C ILE A 91 16.32 -8.53 -34.06
N LEU A 92 16.43 -9.27 -32.96
CA LEU A 92 16.82 -10.67 -33.01
C LEU A 92 15.77 -11.41 -33.83
N ALA A 93 16.23 -12.16 -34.84
CA ALA A 93 15.46 -12.80 -35.90
C ALA A 93 14.03 -13.18 -35.47
N LEU A 94 13.03 -12.46 -35.99
CA LEU A 94 11.65 -12.64 -35.59
C LEU A 94 11.14 -14.02 -36.01
N SER A 95 10.92 -14.87 -35.00
CA SER A 95 10.12 -16.09 -35.09
C SER A 95 8.70 -15.76 -35.57
N HIS A 96 8.11 -16.65 -36.35
CA HIS A 96 6.78 -16.51 -36.95
C HIS A 96 5.63 -16.43 -35.93
N LYS A 97 5.89 -16.66 -34.63
CA LYS A 97 4.88 -16.67 -33.56
C LYS A 97 5.33 -15.90 -32.33
N VAL A 98 4.79 -14.69 -32.15
CA VAL A 98 5.03 -13.82 -30.99
C VAL A 98 3.86 -13.92 -30.03
N ARG A 99 4.04 -14.61 -28.89
CA ARG A 99 3.02 -14.71 -27.83
C ARG A 99 3.15 -13.62 -26.77
N ARG A 100 4.37 -13.12 -26.53
CA ARG A 100 4.65 -12.08 -25.54
C ARG A 100 5.52 -11.03 -26.18
N LEU A 101 5.09 -9.78 -26.06
CA LEU A 101 5.72 -8.64 -26.70
C LEU A 101 6.00 -7.57 -25.65
N SER A 102 7.24 -7.10 -25.60
CA SER A 102 7.66 -5.97 -24.76
C SER A 102 8.22 -4.88 -25.68
N LEU A 103 7.54 -3.74 -25.71
CA LEU A 103 7.91 -2.57 -26.51
C LEU A 103 8.57 -1.55 -25.58
N GLN A 104 9.89 -1.40 -25.69
CA GLN A 104 10.71 -0.56 -24.83
C GLN A 104 11.29 0.60 -25.65
N LEU A 105 10.41 1.56 -25.96
CA LEU A 105 10.69 2.62 -26.92
C LEU A 105 11.28 3.87 -26.26
N GLY A 106 11.13 4.01 -24.94
CA GLY A 106 11.66 5.17 -24.19
C GLY A 106 11.14 6.50 -24.76
N ASP A 107 12.04 7.48 -24.86
CA ASP A 107 11.75 8.83 -25.39
C ASP A 107 11.95 8.96 -26.91
N ALA A 108 12.18 7.84 -27.60
CA ALA A 108 12.44 7.84 -29.04
C ALA A 108 11.18 8.20 -29.82
N LYS A 109 11.09 9.48 -30.24
CA LYS A 109 10.02 9.96 -31.11
C LYS A 109 10.02 9.17 -32.43
N TYR A 110 8.85 8.70 -32.84
CA TYR A 110 8.61 7.98 -34.10
C TYR A 110 9.17 6.54 -34.20
N ALA A 111 9.51 5.92 -33.07
CA ALA A 111 9.83 4.50 -33.07
C ALA A 111 8.61 3.70 -33.56
N LYS A 112 8.80 2.89 -34.61
CA LYS A 112 7.74 2.05 -35.18
C LYS A 112 7.95 0.60 -34.80
N ILE A 113 6.85 -0.08 -34.52
CA ILE A 113 6.85 -1.53 -34.36
C ILE A 113 7.17 -2.16 -35.71
N PRO A 114 8.06 -3.18 -35.76
CA PRO A 114 8.33 -3.93 -36.97
C PRO A 114 7.06 -4.51 -37.59
N ALA A 115 6.85 -4.27 -38.89
CA ALA A 115 5.63 -4.64 -39.61
C ALA A 115 5.36 -6.15 -39.66
N ASN A 116 6.38 -6.98 -39.40
CA ASN A 116 6.27 -8.44 -39.40
C ASN A 116 5.74 -9.04 -38.08
N ILE A 117 5.54 -8.22 -37.03
CA ILE A 117 4.94 -8.70 -35.78
C ILE A 117 3.43 -8.89 -35.96
N ARG A 118 2.98 -10.15 -35.89
CA ARG A 118 1.55 -10.50 -35.94
C ARG A 118 0.88 -10.21 -34.60
N LYS A 119 0.31 -9.01 -34.46
CA LYS A 119 -0.39 -8.51 -33.26
C LYS A 119 -1.51 -9.44 -32.77
N SER A 120 -2.19 -10.13 -33.69
CA SER A 120 -3.29 -11.05 -33.39
C SER A 120 -2.90 -12.33 -32.63
N GLN A 121 -1.60 -12.63 -32.46
CA GLN A 121 -1.13 -13.81 -31.72
C GLN A 121 -0.59 -13.47 -30.32
N VAL A 122 -0.44 -12.18 -30.02
CA VAL A 122 0.11 -11.69 -28.76
C VAL A 122 -0.93 -11.88 -27.66
N ARG A 123 -0.48 -12.45 -26.54
CA ARG A 123 -1.26 -12.69 -25.33
C ARG A 123 -0.83 -11.82 -24.16
N SER A 124 0.40 -11.30 -24.21
CA SER A 124 0.88 -10.36 -23.21
C SER A 124 1.66 -9.24 -23.88
N LEU A 125 1.29 -8.02 -23.54
CA LEU A 125 1.85 -6.81 -24.09
C LEU A 125 2.32 -5.90 -22.95
N GLY A 126 3.62 -5.63 -22.92
CA GLY A 126 4.21 -4.56 -22.13
C GLY A 126 4.61 -3.40 -23.06
N TYR A 127 4.20 -2.18 -22.72
CA TYR A 127 4.60 -0.97 -23.43
C TYR A 127 5.26 0.02 -22.47
N PHE A 128 6.44 0.51 -22.83
CA PHE A 128 7.25 1.43 -22.04
C PHE A 128 7.77 2.55 -22.96
N GLY A 129 7.19 3.73 -22.87
CA GLY A 129 7.64 4.89 -23.62
C GLY A 129 6.55 5.92 -23.89
N VAL A 130 6.86 6.82 -24.83
CA VAL A 130 6.00 7.97 -25.15
C VAL A 130 4.71 7.56 -25.84
N SER A 131 3.58 8.17 -25.49
CA SER A 131 2.25 7.80 -26.01
C SER A 131 2.11 7.85 -27.54
N GLU A 132 2.86 8.73 -28.22
CA GLU A 132 2.80 8.93 -29.67
C GLU A 132 3.34 7.74 -30.48
N CYS A 133 4.15 6.88 -29.84
CA CYS A 133 4.68 5.67 -30.47
C CYS A 133 3.86 4.41 -30.14
N MET A 134 2.79 4.57 -29.35
CA MET A 134 1.97 3.46 -28.92
C MET A 134 1.16 2.90 -30.10
N PRO A 135 1.16 1.58 -30.31
CA PRO A 135 0.31 0.98 -31.31
C PRO A 135 -1.17 1.06 -30.93
N CYS A 136 -2.05 0.95 -31.93
CA CYS A 136 -3.47 0.72 -31.67
C CYS A 136 -3.65 -0.58 -30.88
N ILE A 137 -3.96 -0.45 -29.59
CA ILE A 137 -4.03 -1.59 -28.66
C ILE A 137 -5.16 -2.54 -29.08
N GLY A 138 -6.25 -2.02 -29.66
CA GLY A 138 -7.37 -2.82 -30.17
C GLY A 138 -6.97 -3.87 -31.22
N GLU A 139 -5.81 -3.76 -31.86
CA GLU A 139 -5.31 -4.77 -32.81
C GLU A 139 -4.83 -6.07 -32.13
N PHE A 140 -4.58 -6.05 -30.81
CA PHE A 140 -4.06 -7.19 -30.06
C PHE A 140 -5.17 -8.05 -29.43
N LYS A 141 -6.03 -8.61 -30.27
CA LYS A 141 -7.29 -9.29 -29.88
C LYS A 141 -7.16 -10.46 -28.88
N LEU A 142 -5.97 -11.06 -28.73
CA LEU A 142 -5.74 -12.20 -27.84
C LEU A 142 -5.04 -11.83 -26.52
N VAL A 143 -4.85 -10.54 -26.24
CA VAL A 143 -4.15 -10.09 -25.02
C VAL A 143 -4.96 -10.38 -23.77
N ARG A 144 -4.29 -11.05 -22.82
CA ARG A 144 -4.73 -11.37 -21.46
C ARG A 144 -4.03 -10.49 -20.43
N VAL A 145 -2.77 -10.12 -20.67
CA VAL A 145 -1.98 -9.25 -19.78
C VAL A 145 -1.55 -8.01 -20.55
N LEU A 146 -2.01 -6.84 -20.10
CA LEU A 146 -1.65 -5.54 -20.67
C LEU A 146 -1.03 -4.67 -19.58
N ASN A 147 0.23 -4.28 -19.78
CA ASN A 147 0.94 -3.35 -18.91
C ASN A 147 1.41 -2.15 -19.74
N LEU A 148 0.88 -0.96 -19.44
CA LEU A 148 1.18 0.28 -20.12
C LEU A 148 1.89 1.22 -19.16
N GLN A 149 3.14 1.57 -19.47
CA GLN A 149 3.87 2.63 -18.81
C GLN A 149 4.12 3.74 -19.85
N LEU A 150 3.27 4.75 -19.78
CA LEU A 150 3.15 5.82 -20.75
C LEU A 150 3.78 7.10 -20.20
N SER A 151 4.52 7.80 -21.05
CA SER A 151 4.89 9.20 -20.83
C SER A 151 4.26 10.10 -21.89
N GLY A 152 3.79 11.26 -21.48
CA GLY A 152 3.25 12.28 -22.38
C GLY A 152 4.17 13.50 -22.48
N HIS A 153 4.26 14.12 -23.65
CA HIS A 153 4.93 15.41 -23.80
C HIS A 153 3.98 16.55 -23.40
N HIS A 154 4.27 17.21 -22.28
CA HIS A 154 3.59 18.45 -21.90
C HIS A 154 4.03 19.62 -22.81
N ASN A 155 3.41 19.78 -23.97
CA ASN A 155 3.61 20.98 -24.81
C ASN A 155 2.81 22.20 -24.31
N GLY A 156 2.62 22.32 -22.99
CA GLY A 156 1.87 23.43 -22.37
C GLY A 156 0.35 23.35 -22.49
N ASP A 157 -0.19 22.34 -23.17
CA ASP A 157 -1.63 22.09 -23.29
C ASP A 157 -2.06 21.05 -22.24
N GLN A 158 -2.77 21.49 -21.20
CA GLN A 158 -3.14 20.64 -20.05
C GLN A 158 -4.33 19.71 -20.34
N ASP A 159 -4.96 19.83 -21.52
CA ASP A 159 -6.25 19.20 -21.82
C ASP A 159 -6.18 17.97 -22.75
N LEU A 160 -5.00 17.58 -23.25
CA LEU A 160 -4.89 16.44 -24.17
C LEU A 160 -4.76 15.10 -23.41
N ALA A 161 -5.90 14.48 -23.09
CA ALA A 161 -5.93 13.13 -22.52
C ALA A 161 -5.55 12.05 -23.56
N ILE A 162 -4.79 11.04 -23.15
CA ILE A 162 -4.44 9.89 -24.00
C ILE A 162 -5.68 8.99 -24.15
N ASP A 163 -6.12 8.78 -25.39
CA ASP A 163 -7.26 7.93 -25.68
C ASP A 163 -6.92 6.44 -25.60
N LEU A 164 -7.49 5.75 -24.62
CA LEU A 164 -7.38 4.31 -24.41
C LEU A 164 -8.75 3.60 -24.53
N THR A 165 -9.73 4.22 -25.19
CA THR A 165 -11.06 3.64 -25.41
C THR A 165 -11.03 2.31 -26.18
N GLY A 166 -9.98 2.07 -26.98
CA GLY A 166 -9.74 0.80 -27.67
C GLY A 166 -9.54 -0.41 -26.76
N ILE A 167 -9.30 -0.22 -25.45
CA ILE A 167 -9.24 -1.31 -24.46
C ILE A 167 -10.55 -2.11 -24.44
N SER A 168 -11.70 -1.47 -24.72
CA SER A 168 -13.01 -2.13 -24.79
C SER A 168 -13.09 -3.28 -25.79
N GLU A 169 -12.15 -3.36 -26.75
CA GLU A 169 -12.10 -4.43 -27.74
C GLU A 169 -11.31 -5.67 -27.29
N LEU A 170 -10.74 -5.66 -26.08
CA LEU A 170 -9.88 -6.70 -25.54
C LEU A 170 -10.66 -7.67 -24.64
N PHE A 171 -11.54 -8.47 -25.25
CA PHE A 171 -12.47 -9.35 -24.51
C PHE A 171 -11.79 -10.44 -23.67
N LEU A 172 -10.54 -10.80 -23.99
CA LEU A 172 -9.76 -11.81 -23.27
C LEU A 172 -8.85 -11.22 -22.19
N LEU A 173 -8.92 -9.90 -21.95
CA LEU A 173 -8.08 -9.21 -20.98
C LEU A 173 -8.42 -9.67 -19.56
N ILE A 174 -7.39 -10.09 -18.83
CA ILE A 174 -7.47 -10.56 -17.43
C ILE A 174 -6.76 -9.58 -16.50
N TYR A 175 -5.61 -9.05 -16.90
CA TYR A 175 -4.82 -8.09 -16.13
C TYR A 175 -4.57 -6.83 -16.95
N LEU A 176 -4.93 -5.67 -16.40
CA LEU A 176 -4.65 -4.36 -16.95
C LEU A 176 -3.96 -3.49 -15.91
N LYS A 177 -2.75 -3.03 -16.21
CA LYS A 177 -2.05 -1.99 -15.46
C LYS A 177 -1.70 -0.81 -16.36
N ILE A 178 -1.99 0.41 -15.89
CA ILE A 178 -1.66 1.66 -16.58
C ILE A 178 -0.98 2.59 -15.59
N VAL A 179 0.25 2.95 -15.93
CA VAL A 179 1.04 3.99 -15.29
C VAL A 179 1.21 5.10 -16.32
N CYS A 180 0.83 6.33 -15.96
CA CYS A 180 0.89 7.46 -16.87
C CYS A 180 1.10 8.77 -16.11
N ASP A 181 1.92 9.67 -16.65
CA ASP A 181 2.12 11.03 -16.14
C ASP A 181 1.07 12.04 -16.68
N VAL A 182 0.32 11.65 -17.72
CA VAL A 182 -0.77 12.45 -18.34
C VAL A 182 -2.13 11.76 -18.16
N CYS A 183 -3.21 12.54 -18.16
CA CYS A 183 -4.58 12.03 -18.06
C CYS A 183 -4.87 11.01 -19.16
N ILE A 184 -5.60 9.95 -18.82
CA ILE A 184 -6.05 8.93 -19.77
C ILE A 184 -7.57 8.92 -19.88
N LYS A 185 -8.07 8.61 -21.06
CA LYS A 185 -9.49 8.36 -21.33
C LYS A 185 -9.73 6.86 -21.48
N LEU A 186 -10.29 6.26 -20.43
CA LEU A 186 -10.75 4.88 -20.47
C LEU A 186 -12.04 4.75 -21.30
N PRO A 187 -12.42 3.52 -21.72
CA PRO A 187 -13.72 3.28 -22.33
C PRO A 187 -14.86 3.82 -21.47
N GLY A 188 -15.95 4.31 -22.06
CA GLY A 188 -17.11 4.78 -21.30
C GLY A 188 -17.93 3.65 -20.64
N CYS A 189 -17.67 2.40 -21.03
CA CYS A 189 -18.32 1.20 -20.51
C CYS A 189 -17.26 0.10 -20.39
N MET A 190 -17.08 -0.43 -19.18
CA MET A 190 -16.11 -1.49 -18.87
C MET A 190 -16.72 -2.89 -18.91
N ARG A 191 -18.06 -3.02 -18.88
CA ARG A 191 -18.78 -4.33 -18.86
C ARG A 191 -18.41 -5.31 -19.97
N GLY A 192 -17.83 -4.84 -21.09
CA GLY A 192 -17.34 -5.71 -22.16
C GLY A 192 -16.14 -6.56 -21.77
N LEU A 193 -15.39 -6.18 -20.73
CA LEU A 193 -14.17 -6.87 -20.28
C LEU A 193 -14.50 -8.03 -19.34
N GLN A 194 -15.28 -9.00 -19.83
CA GLN A 194 -15.85 -10.07 -19.01
C GLN A 194 -14.84 -11.00 -18.35
N CYS A 195 -13.58 -11.02 -18.81
CA CYS A 195 -12.51 -11.83 -18.22
C CYS A 195 -11.61 -11.06 -17.24
N LEU A 196 -11.84 -9.76 -17.04
CA LEU A 196 -10.93 -8.91 -16.28
C LEU A 196 -10.98 -9.25 -14.79
N GLU A 197 -9.82 -9.63 -14.25
CA GLU A 197 -9.62 -9.92 -12.83
C GLU A 197 -8.88 -8.79 -12.11
N THR A 198 -7.97 -8.08 -12.79
CA THR A 198 -7.19 -6.97 -12.22
C THR A 198 -7.26 -5.72 -13.07
N LEU A 199 -7.67 -4.61 -12.46
CA LEU A 199 -7.46 -3.26 -12.98
C LEU A 199 -6.58 -2.45 -12.01
N ASP A 200 -5.44 -1.97 -12.49
CA ASP A 200 -4.59 -1.03 -11.79
C ASP A 200 -4.37 0.23 -12.64
N VAL A 201 -4.95 1.34 -12.19
CA VAL A 201 -4.80 2.68 -12.79
C VAL A 201 -4.43 3.72 -11.73
N MET A 202 -3.87 3.27 -10.60
CA MET A 202 -3.57 4.12 -9.44
C MET A 202 -2.55 5.22 -9.78
N ASP A 203 -1.53 4.87 -10.57
CA ASP A 203 -0.43 5.76 -10.96
C ASP A 203 -0.81 6.57 -12.22
N THR A 204 -1.99 7.19 -12.21
CA THR A 204 -2.43 8.15 -13.23
C THR A 204 -2.85 9.46 -12.58
N PRO A 205 -2.70 10.61 -13.26
CA PRO A 205 -2.97 11.91 -12.65
C PRO A 205 -4.47 12.16 -12.42
N LYS A 206 -4.76 13.23 -11.68
CA LYS A 206 -6.13 13.69 -11.43
C LYS A 206 -6.84 13.96 -12.76
N GLY A 207 -8.06 13.44 -12.91
CA GLY A 207 -8.87 13.60 -14.12
C GLY A 207 -9.12 12.28 -14.86
N THR A 208 -8.33 11.24 -14.59
CA THR A 208 -8.64 9.88 -15.03
C THR A 208 -9.93 9.40 -14.38
N HIS A 209 -10.96 9.16 -15.19
CA HIS A 209 -12.25 8.66 -14.73
C HIS A 209 -12.38 7.16 -15.01
N VAL A 210 -12.64 6.37 -13.96
CA VAL A 210 -12.97 4.95 -14.08
C VAL A 210 -14.50 4.81 -14.09
N PRO A 211 -15.09 4.26 -15.16
CA PRO A 211 -16.53 4.03 -15.22
C PRO A 211 -17.04 3.17 -14.07
N TRP A 212 -18.14 3.60 -13.46
CA TRP A 212 -18.79 2.91 -12.34
C TRP A 212 -19.30 1.51 -12.72
N ASP A 213 -19.55 1.25 -14.00
CA ASP A 213 -20.06 -0.04 -14.48
C ASP A 213 -19.02 -1.18 -14.37
N ILE A 214 -17.78 -0.87 -14.00
CA ILE A 214 -16.74 -1.85 -13.68
C ILE A 214 -17.11 -2.78 -12.52
N ILE A 215 -17.94 -2.30 -11.58
CA ILE A 215 -18.39 -3.08 -10.42
C ILE A 215 -19.25 -4.29 -10.81
N TYR A 216 -19.72 -4.36 -12.07
CA TYR A 216 -20.53 -5.44 -12.63
C TYR A 216 -19.69 -6.54 -13.30
N LEU A 217 -18.36 -6.42 -13.31
CA LEU A 217 -17.51 -7.43 -13.91
C LEU A 217 -17.50 -8.71 -13.06
N PRO A 218 -17.80 -9.88 -13.66
CA PRO A 218 -18.08 -11.10 -12.90
C PRO A 218 -16.85 -11.70 -12.20
N TYR A 219 -15.64 -11.40 -12.69
CA TYR A 219 -14.39 -11.96 -12.16
C TYR A 219 -13.45 -10.91 -11.60
N LEU A 220 -13.91 -9.67 -11.39
CA LEU A 220 -13.02 -8.62 -10.88
C LEU A 220 -12.64 -8.90 -9.42
N LEU A 221 -11.36 -9.21 -9.20
CA LEU A 221 -10.78 -9.52 -7.89
C LEU A 221 -10.02 -8.32 -7.33
N HIS A 222 -9.37 -7.54 -8.19
CA HIS A 222 -8.42 -6.50 -7.78
C HIS A 222 -8.68 -5.19 -8.49
N LEU A 223 -8.91 -4.14 -7.71
CA LEU A 223 -9.23 -2.82 -8.23
C LEU A 223 -8.36 -1.75 -7.56
N SER A 224 -7.54 -1.06 -8.34
CA SER A 224 -6.70 0.05 -7.89
C SER A 224 -7.05 1.32 -8.64
N LEU A 225 -7.55 2.32 -7.90
CA LEU A 225 -8.19 3.51 -8.45
C LEU A 225 -7.30 4.76 -8.36
N PRO A 226 -7.41 5.68 -9.33
CA PRO A 226 -6.61 6.88 -9.37
C PRO A 226 -7.02 7.89 -8.30
N LEU A 227 -6.18 8.92 -8.18
CA LEU A 227 -6.38 10.09 -7.33
C LEU A 227 -7.77 10.72 -7.50
N ASN A 228 -8.47 10.94 -6.39
CA ASN A 228 -9.77 11.64 -6.34
C ASN A 228 -10.88 10.96 -7.17
N THR A 229 -10.86 9.63 -7.27
CA THR A 229 -11.99 8.90 -7.85
C THR A 229 -13.27 9.26 -7.09
N ASN A 230 -14.28 9.76 -7.79
CA ASN A 230 -15.56 10.13 -7.20
C ASN A 230 -16.41 8.89 -6.96
N LEU A 231 -16.28 8.30 -5.77
CA LEU A 231 -17.00 7.09 -5.39
C LEU A 231 -18.49 7.33 -5.14
N LEU A 232 -18.93 8.59 -5.08
CA LEU A 232 -20.35 8.90 -4.96
C LEU A 232 -21.14 8.44 -6.18
N ASP A 233 -20.54 8.50 -7.37
CA ASP A 233 -21.15 8.03 -8.61
C ASP A 233 -21.45 6.52 -8.54
N TRP A 234 -20.73 5.79 -7.68
CA TRP A 234 -20.88 4.35 -7.49
C TRP A 234 -21.90 4.04 -6.39
N ALA A 235 -22.01 4.91 -5.39
CA ALA A 235 -22.91 4.74 -4.25
C ALA A 235 -24.37 5.14 -4.53
N VAL A 236 -24.62 6.03 -5.50
CA VAL A 236 -25.98 6.55 -5.82
C VAL A 236 -26.88 5.48 -6.47
N SER A 237 -26.32 4.40 -7.01
CA SER A 237 -27.12 3.28 -7.52
C SER A 237 -27.59 2.43 -6.33
N THR A 238 -28.76 2.77 -5.78
CA THR A 238 -29.35 2.13 -4.59
C THR A 238 -29.71 0.65 -4.78
N ASP A 239 -29.61 0.11 -5.99
CA ASP A 239 -29.77 -1.32 -6.31
C ASP A 239 -28.43 -2.11 -6.27
N SER A 240 -27.31 -1.48 -5.89
CA SER A 240 -25.95 -2.06 -5.99
C SER A 240 -25.48 -2.85 -4.76
N LEU A 241 -26.33 -2.97 -3.73
CA LEU A 241 -26.08 -3.75 -2.51
C LEU A 241 -26.06 -5.25 -2.83
N GLY A 242 -24.95 -5.73 -3.38
CA GLY A 242 -24.70 -7.16 -3.61
C GLY A 242 -23.98 -7.54 -4.90
N MET A 243 -23.30 -6.61 -5.60
CA MET A 243 -22.77 -6.89 -6.95
C MET A 243 -21.26 -7.10 -7.05
N MET A 244 -20.43 -6.49 -6.19
CA MET A 244 -18.99 -6.83 -6.10
C MET A 244 -18.73 -8.01 -5.15
N ASN A 245 -19.37 -9.16 -5.41
CA ASN A 245 -19.24 -10.33 -4.53
C ASN A 245 -17.89 -11.04 -4.64
N HIS A 246 -17.04 -10.65 -5.58
CA HIS A 246 -15.75 -11.29 -5.83
C HIS A 246 -14.54 -10.38 -5.58
N LEU A 247 -14.75 -9.08 -5.31
CA LEU A 247 -13.65 -8.15 -5.12
C LEU A 247 -12.91 -8.50 -3.82
N VAL A 248 -11.62 -8.81 -3.96
CA VAL A 248 -10.73 -9.22 -2.86
C VAL A 248 -9.90 -8.03 -2.39
N ASP A 249 -9.31 -7.29 -3.32
CA ASP A 249 -8.44 -6.16 -3.01
C ASP A 249 -8.95 -4.85 -3.64
N LEU A 250 -9.09 -3.83 -2.80
CA LEU A 250 -9.44 -2.47 -3.20
C LEU A 250 -8.37 -1.49 -2.75
N TYR A 251 -7.75 -0.80 -3.71
CA TYR A 251 -6.78 0.25 -3.45
C TYR A 251 -7.27 1.58 -4.00
N ILE A 252 -7.19 2.62 -3.18
CA ILE A 252 -7.69 3.95 -3.55
C ILE A 252 -6.64 4.97 -3.20
N SER A 253 -6.31 5.82 -4.16
CA SER A 253 -5.48 6.98 -3.92
C SER A 253 -6.30 8.15 -3.41
N THR A 254 -5.97 8.65 -2.21
CA THR A 254 -6.58 9.86 -1.65
C THR A 254 -5.63 11.04 -1.81
N SER A 255 -6.16 12.18 -2.22
CA SER A 255 -5.43 13.44 -2.19
C SER A 255 -5.61 14.09 -0.82
N PRO A 256 -4.59 14.79 -0.29
CA PRO A 256 -4.82 15.81 0.71
C PRO A 256 -5.61 16.94 0.02
N SER A 257 -6.93 16.88 0.02
CA SER A 257 -7.77 17.93 -0.55
C SER A 257 -8.13 18.95 0.53
N SER A 258 -8.18 20.24 0.16
CA SER A 258 -8.74 21.29 1.02
C SER A 258 -10.26 21.13 1.24
N ASP A 259 -10.94 20.33 0.42
CA ASP A 259 -12.37 20.02 0.56
C ASP A 259 -12.60 18.83 1.49
N HIS A 260 -12.73 19.15 2.78
CA HIS A 260 -12.99 18.21 3.86
C HIS A 260 -14.30 17.44 3.66
N ASP A 261 -15.32 18.07 3.07
CA ASP A 261 -16.64 17.46 2.88
C ASP A 261 -16.64 16.44 1.73
N HIS A 262 -15.83 16.66 0.69
CA HIS A 262 -15.61 15.67 -0.34
C HIS A 262 -14.95 14.40 0.22
N VAL A 263 -13.90 14.54 1.03
CA VAL A 263 -13.25 13.36 1.66
C VAL A 263 -14.24 12.62 2.53
N LYS A 264 -14.99 13.31 3.40
CA LYS A 264 -16.03 12.68 4.23
C LYS A 264 -17.07 11.92 3.41
N ARG A 265 -17.57 12.51 2.33
CA ARG A 265 -18.57 11.88 1.45
C ARG A 265 -18.00 10.68 0.69
N SER A 266 -16.79 10.79 0.16
CA SER A 266 -16.08 9.68 -0.50
C SER A 266 -15.84 8.53 0.49
N MET A 267 -15.50 8.87 1.72
CA MET A 267 -15.28 7.88 2.78
C MET A 267 -16.56 7.22 3.28
N ALA A 268 -17.68 7.96 3.31
CA ALA A 268 -19.00 7.39 3.56
C ALA A 268 -19.42 6.45 2.41
N ALA A 269 -19.18 6.84 1.16
CA ALA A 269 -19.40 5.99 -0.01
C ALA A 269 -18.55 4.71 0.07
N LEU A 270 -17.29 4.83 0.51
CA LEU A 270 -16.42 3.69 0.78
C LEU A 270 -16.97 2.79 1.86
N GLY A 271 -17.41 3.35 2.99
CA GLY A 271 -18.04 2.59 4.06
C GLY A 271 -19.24 1.77 3.56
N THR A 272 -20.07 2.36 2.68
CA THR A 272 -21.20 1.67 2.04
C THR A 272 -20.75 0.58 1.07
N LEU A 273 -19.76 0.86 0.22
CA LEU A 273 -19.18 -0.13 -0.70
C LEU A 273 -18.61 -1.31 0.11
N ILE A 274 -17.74 -1.03 1.07
CA ILE A 274 -17.05 -2.05 1.88
C ILE A 274 -18.05 -2.85 2.73
N GLY A 275 -19.05 -2.20 3.34
CA GLY A 275 -20.06 -2.85 4.18
C GLY A 275 -21.03 -3.76 3.42
N GLY A 276 -21.15 -3.60 2.10
CA GLY A 276 -21.98 -4.44 1.23
C GLY A 276 -21.28 -5.70 0.70
N HIS A 277 -19.97 -5.87 0.90
CA HIS A 277 -19.18 -6.89 0.23
C HIS A 277 -18.48 -7.84 1.21
N GLY A 278 -19.00 -9.06 1.30
CA GLY A 278 -18.47 -10.10 2.19
C GLY A 278 -17.13 -10.72 1.74
N SER A 279 -16.66 -10.49 0.51
CA SER A 279 -15.44 -11.10 -0.03
C SER A 279 -14.17 -10.25 0.10
N LEU A 280 -14.31 -8.96 0.45
CA LEU A 280 -13.17 -8.04 0.58
C LEU A 280 -12.21 -8.52 1.67
N ASN A 281 -10.96 -8.72 1.26
CA ASN A 281 -9.87 -9.13 2.12
C ASN A 281 -8.93 -7.96 2.44
N THR A 282 -8.63 -7.14 1.44
CA THR A 282 -7.71 -6.01 1.56
C THR A 282 -8.36 -4.71 1.15
N VAL A 283 -8.24 -3.69 1.99
CA VAL A 283 -8.51 -2.31 1.63
C VAL A 283 -7.30 -1.47 1.97
N LYS A 284 -6.76 -0.76 0.96
CA LYS A 284 -5.65 0.19 1.15
C LYS A 284 -6.00 1.57 0.62
N LEU A 285 -5.87 2.57 1.49
CA LEU A 285 -5.94 3.98 1.15
C LEU A 285 -4.53 4.53 1.10
N VAL A 286 -4.04 4.69 -0.12
CA VAL A 286 -2.68 5.14 -0.41
C VAL A 286 -2.71 6.65 -0.57
N ALA A 287 -1.73 7.32 0.00
CA ALA A 287 -1.49 8.72 -0.29
C ALA A 287 -0.56 8.80 -1.49
N HIS A 288 -0.94 9.56 -2.52
CA HIS A 288 -0.05 9.71 -3.67
C HIS A 288 1.23 10.46 -3.26
N GLY A 289 2.36 9.79 -3.44
CA GLY A 289 3.68 10.35 -3.21
C GLY A 289 4.07 11.27 -4.36
N SER A 290 3.71 12.55 -4.29
CA SER A 290 4.59 13.56 -4.87
C SER A 290 5.53 14.04 -3.76
N SER A 291 6.82 14.10 -4.06
CA SER A 291 7.94 14.54 -3.19
C SER A 291 7.82 15.99 -2.66
N VAL A 292 6.64 16.58 -2.67
CA VAL A 292 6.41 17.96 -2.27
C VAL A 292 6.19 18.01 -0.77
N ARG A 293 6.98 18.83 -0.09
CA ARG A 293 6.78 19.20 1.32
C ARG A 293 5.37 19.81 1.45
N TYR A 294 4.43 19.04 1.96
CA TYR A 294 3.13 19.58 2.36
C TYR A 294 3.24 20.09 3.80
N GLY A 295 3.59 21.36 3.95
CA GLY A 295 3.03 22.17 5.03
C GLY A 295 1.66 22.66 4.55
N ASP A 296 0.63 22.60 5.40
CA ASP A 296 -0.74 23.08 5.17
C ASP A 296 -1.73 22.22 4.36
N ALA A 297 -1.55 20.89 4.29
CA ALA A 297 -2.68 20.03 3.91
C ALA A 297 -3.64 19.86 5.12
N SER A 298 -4.86 20.39 5.02
CA SER A 298 -5.91 20.21 6.02
C SER A 298 -6.32 18.74 6.12
N GLU A 299 -6.35 18.19 7.33
CA GLU A 299 -6.68 16.79 7.57
C GLU A 299 -8.18 16.58 7.76
N ALA A 300 -8.69 15.50 7.20
CA ALA A 300 -10.07 15.06 7.31
C ALA A 300 -10.27 14.08 8.47
N THR A 301 -10.84 14.59 9.57
CA THR A 301 -11.33 13.75 10.66
C THR A 301 -12.61 13.05 10.24
N ILE A 302 -12.57 11.72 10.27
CA ILE A 302 -13.70 10.83 9.99
C ILE A 302 -14.16 10.26 11.32
N ASN A 303 -15.41 10.61 11.68
CA ASN A 303 -16.03 10.17 12.92
C ASN A 303 -17.03 9.02 12.66
N TYR A 304 -17.31 8.72 11.39
CA TYR A 304 -18.35 7.78 10.97
C TYR A 304 -17.88 6.93 9.79
N TRP A 305 -16.90 6.06 10.01
CA TRP A 305 -16.39 5.19 8.93
C TRP A 305 -17.43 4.17 8.44
N LEU A 306 -18.49 3.89 9.20
CA LEU A 306 -19.38 2.77 8.93
C LEU A 306 -20.84 3.06 9.28
N PRO A 307 -21.71 3.35 8.31
CA PRO A 307 -23.16 3.20 8.48
C PRO A 307 -23.59 1.72 8.51
N VAL A 308 -22.75 0.78 8.04
CA VAL A 308 -23.03 -0.66 7.88
C VAL A 308 -21.96 -1.50 8.60
N ALA A 309 -22.31 -2.71 9.06
CA ALA A 309 -21.36 -3.61 9.73
C ALA A 309 -20.09 -3.84 8.88
N PRO A 310 -18.89 -3.85 9.49
CA PRO A 310 -17.65 -4.04 8.74
C PRO A 310 -17.57 -5.45 8.13
N PRO A 311 -16.89 -5.62 6.98
CA PRO A 311 -16.77 -6.89 6.29
C PRO A 311 -16.01 -7.91 7.15
N HIS A 312 -16.66 -9.03 7.45
CA HIS A 312 -16.14 -10.05 8.35
C HIS A 312 -14.88 -10.78 7.82
N ASN A 313 -14.60 -10.73 6.51
CA ASN A 313 -13.44 -11.38 5.88
C ASN A 313 -12.22 -10.46 5.71
N LEU A 314 -12.31 -9.20 6.14
CA LEU A 314 -11.21 -8.24 5.98
C LEU A 314 -10.01 -8.65 6.84
N GLN A 315 -8.90 -9.02 6.19
CA GLN A 315 -7.64 -9.34 6.87
C GLN A 315 -6.66 -8.17 6.86
N ARG A 316 -6.75 -7.24 5.91
CA ARG A 316 -5.79 -6.14 5.78
C ARG A 316 -6.49 -4.81 5.56
N PHE A 317 -6.27 -3.89 6.49
CA PHE A 317 -6.76 -2.53 6.40
C PHE A 317 -5.62 -1.53 6.60
N GLU A 318 -5.29 -0.77 5.56
CA GLU A 318 -4.20 0.21 5.60
C GLU A 318 -4.62 1.58 5.12
N CYS A 319 -4.45 2.59 5.96
CA CYS A 319 -4.51 4.00 5.61
C CYS A 319 -3.13 4.63 5.85
N TYR A 320 -2.53 5.18 4.79
CA TYR A 320 -1.17 5.72 4.85
C TYR A 320 -1.17 7.13 5.46
N ARG A 321 -0.12 7.48 6.22
CA ARG A 321 0.01 8.76 6.97
C ARG A 321 -0.37 10.00 6.17
N HIS A 322 0.02 10.07 4.90
CA HIS A 322 -0.18 11.26 4.06
C HIS A 322 -1.54 11.28 3.37
N SER A 323 -2.46 10.37 3.73
CA SER A 323 -3.80 10.30 3.14
C SER A 323 -4.66 11.51 3.51
N GLY A 324 -4.23 12.27 4.52
CA GLY A 324 -4.99 13.35 5.12
C GLY A 324 -6.20 12.84 5.90
N ILE A 325 -6.24 11.56 6.29
CA ILE A 325 -7.39 10.97 6.97
C ILE A 325 -7.03 10.65 8.42
N ILE A 326 -7.82 11.15 9.37
CA ILE A 326 -7.73 10.81 10.80
C ILE A 326 -9.00 10.08 11.20
N PHE A 327 -8.84 8.95 11.88
CA PHE A 327 -9.93 8.19 12.45
C PHE A 327 -10.14 8.64 13.90
N ASP A 328 -11.36 9.03 14.22
CA ASP A 328 -11.75 9.43 15.58
C ASP A 328 -12.89 8.54 16.06
N ASP A 329 -12.77 7.97 17.27
CA ASP A 329 -13.75 7.07 17.89
C ASP A 329 -14.21 5.85 17.05
N ILE A 330 -13.35 5.31 16.17
CA ILE A 330 -13.72 4.19 15.27
C ILE A 330 -13.19 2.83 15.72
N LEU A 331 -12.14 2.80 16.55
CA LEU A 331 -11.43 1.56 16.90
C LEU A 331 -12.33 0.55 17.63
N TRP A 332 -13.25 1.01 18.49
CA TRP A 332 -14.24 0.14 19.15
C TRP A 332 -15.12 -0.67 18.17
N ARG A 333 -15.42 -0.13 16.98
CA ARG A 333 -16.20 -0.84 15.95
C ARG A 333 -15.40 -1.93 15.24
N MET A 334 -14.07 -1.82 15.23
CA MET A 334 -13.20 -2.85 14.64
C MET A 334 -13.20 -4.15 15.44
N ARG A 335 -13.75 -4.17 16.67
CA ARG A 335 -13.91 -5.40 17.48
C ARG A 335 -14.59 -6.55 16.71
N GLN A 336 -15.44 -6.23 15.73
CA GLN A 336 -16.17 -7.22 14.94
C GLN A 336 -15.31 -7.87 13.82
N LEU A 337 -14.13 -7.32 13.53
CA LEU A 337 -13.22 -7.80 12.49
C LEU A 337 -12.32 -8.94 13.01
N GLY A 338 -12.92 -10.09 13.30
CA GLY A 338 -12.20 -11.24 13.86
C GLY A 338 -11.04 -11.77 12.99
N ASN A 339 -11.11 -11.56 11.68
CA ASN A 339 -10.10 -12.00 10.70
C ASN A 339 -9.00 -10.95 10.43
N LEU A 340 -9.04 -9.78 11.07
CA LEU A 340 -8.10 -8.70 10.79
C LEU A 340 -6.67 -9.08 11.24
N CYS A 341 -5.80 -9.29 10.27
CA CYS A 341 -4.39 -9.63 10.47
C CYS A 341 -3.50 -8.40 10.52
N ILE A 342 -3.79 -7.38 9.70
CA ILE A 342 -2.94 -6.22 9.50
C ILE A 342 -3.79 -4.95 9.60
N LEU A 343 -3.44 -4.10 10.56
CA LEU A 343 -4.06 -2.80 10.75
C LEU A 343 -3.02 -1.68 10.72
N LYS A 344 -3.18 -0.74 9.79
CA LYS A 344 -2.39 0.48 9.73
C LYS A 344 -3.32 1.68 9.56
N ILE A 345 -3.38 2.57 10.54
CA ILE A 345 -4.28 3.73 10.50
C ILE A 345 -3.66 4.94 11.20
N LYS A 346 -4.23 6.11 10.91
CA LYS A 346 -3.97 7.34 11.64
C LYS A 346 -5.15 7.65 12.57
N VAL A 347 -4.90 7.86 13.84
CA VAL A 347 -5.91 8.15 14.86
C VAL A 347 -5.62 9.49 15.54
N MET A 348 -6.66 10.16 16.02
CA MET A 348 -6.52 11.44 16.72
C MET A 348 -5.76 11.26 18.03
N GLU A 349 -6.27 10.36 18.88
CA GLU A 349 -5.69 9.98 20.16
C GLU A 349 -5.70 8.45 20.29
N LEU A 350 -5.03 7.92 21.32
CA LEU A 350 -5.06 6.49 21.64
C LEU A 350 -5.53 6.28 23.08
N PRO A 351 -6.85 6.24 23.33
CA PRO A 351 -7.40 5.97 24.64
C PRO A 351 -7.18 4.51 25.08
N VAL A 352 -7.28 4.26 26.38
CA VAL A 352 -7.09 2.91 26.96
C VAL A 352 -8.12 1.91 26.42
N GLU A 353 -9.36 2.34 26.20
CA GLU A 353 -10.46 1.51 25.66
C GLU A 353 -10.16 0.97 24.25
N ASP A 354 -9.46 1.76 23.44
CA ASP A 354 -9.05 1.37 22.09
C ASP A 354 -7.94 0.32 22.13
N VAL A 355 -7.01 0.44 23.07
CA VAL A 355 -5.98 -0.59 23.31
C VAL A 355 -6.62 -1.91 23.70
N ASP A 356 -7.61 -1.90 24.59
CA ASP A 356 -8.34 -3.11 24.98
C ASP A 356 -9.19 -3.69 23.84
N THR A 357 -9.69 -2.84 22.93
CA THR A 357 -10.37 -3.32 21.72
C THR A 357 -9.40 -4.02 20.77
N LEU A 358 -8.26 -3.39 20.47
CA LEU A 358 -7.23 -3.94 19.59
C LEU A 358 -6.64 -5.24 20.15
N ARG A 359 -6.49 -5.30 21.48
CA ARG A 359 -6.05 -6.47 22.23
C ARG A 359 -6.95 -7.68 22.00
N GLY A 360 -8.25 -7.45 21.86
CA GLY A 360 -9.26 -8.49 21.66
C GLY A 360 -9.31 -9.08 20.25
N LEU A 361 -8.54 -8.55 19.29
CA LEU A 361 -8.50 -9.06 17.92
C LEU A 361 -7.63 -10.32 17.83
N PRO A 362 -8.20 -11.50 17.54
CA PRO A 362 -7.48 -12.77 17.69
C PRO A 362 -6.45 -13.03 16.58
N ALA A 363 -6.69 -12.50 15.38
CA ALA A 363 -5.83 -12.71 14.21
C ALA A 363 -4.79 -11.60 14.01
N LEU A 364 -4.83 -10.51 14.81
CA LEU A 364 -4.02 -9.31 14.58
C LEU A 364 -2.54 -9.61 14.76
N ALA A 365 -1.83 -9.77 13.64
CA ALA A 365 -0.40 -10.06 13.58
C ALA A 365 0.46 -8.79 13.52
N ALA A 366 -0.15 -7.67 13.15
CA ALA A 366 0.57 -6.53 12.61
C ALA A 366 -0.20 -5.23 12.84
N LEU A 367 0.30 -4.38 13.74
CA LEU A 367 -0.35 -3.12 14.11
C LEU A 367 0.60 -1.93 13.90
N SER A 368 0.13 -0.91 13.18
CA SER A 368 0.86 0.34 12.97
C SER A 368 -0.06 1.54 13.14
N LEU A 369 0.02 2.21 14.28
CA LEU A 369 -0.77 3.40 14.59
C LEU A 369 0.06 4.68 14.43
N TYR A 370 -0.51 5.65 13.73
CA TYR A 370 -0.05 7.04 13.71
C TYR A 370 -1.00 7.83 14.59
N VAL A 371 -0.53 8.29 15.74
CA VAL A 371 -1.34 9.01 16.73
C VAL A 371 -1.01 10.49 16.60
N GLU A 372 -2.01 11.33 16.34
CA GLU A 372 -1.81 12.76 16.13
C GLU A 372 -1.38 13.45 17.43
N THR A 373 -2.11 13.19 18.51
CA THR A 373 -1.88 13.76 19.84
C THR A 373 -1.53 12.67 20.84
N SER A 374 -0.37 12.80 21.49
CA SER A 374 0.00 11.92 22.60
C SER A 374 -0.98 12.09 23.76
N PRO A 375 -1.49 11.00 24.36
CA PRO A 375 -2.39 11.12 25.50
C PRO A 375 -1.64 11.62 26.74
N ASP A 376 -2.33 12.41 27.56
CA ASP A 376 -1.85 12.89 28.86
C ASP A 376 -1.82 11.79 29.94
N ILE A 377 -2.30 10.58 29.61
CA ILE A 377 -2.41 9.43 30.50
C ILE A 377 -1.41 8.35 30.08
N LYS A 378 -0.85 7.64 31.07
CA LYS A 378 0.02 6.49 30.83
C LYS A 378 -0.75 5.31 30.25
N ILE A 379 -0.36 4.88 29.06
CA ILE A 379 -0.92 3.69 28.40
C ILE A 379 -0.21 2.45 28.95
N ILE A 380 -1.00 1.49 29.44
CA ILE A 380 -0.51 0.23 29.98
C ILE A 380 -0.98 -0.91 29.08
N PHE A 381 -0.02 -1.56 28.42
CA PHE A 381 -0.22 -2.84 27.76
C PHE A 381 -0.03 -3.94 28.81
N GLY A 382 -1.14 -4.33 29.44
CA GLY A 382 -1.12 -5.27 30.57
C GLY A 382 -0.93 -6.73 30.16
N SER A 383 -0.73 -7.61 31.14
CA SER A 383 -0.48 -9.06 30.99
C SER A 383 -1.71 -9.96 30.82
N ALA A 384 -2.94 -9.42 30.91
CA ALA A 384 -4.16 -10.19 30.64
C ALA A 384 -4.18 -10.82 29.21
N ALA A 385 -4.93 -11.90 28.99
CA ALA A 385 -4.91 -12.61 27.71
C ALA A 385 -5.30 -11.68 26.54
N GLY A 386 -4.39 -11.51 25.56
CA GLY A 386 -4.61 -10.64 24.39
C GLY A 386 -3.35 -10.44 23.56
N PHE A 387 -3.48 -9.83 22.36
CA PHE A 387 -2.37 -9.65 21.41
C PHE A 387 -1.56 -10.93 21.11
N THR A 388 -2.19 -12.09 21.20
CA THR A 388 -1.50 -13.39 21.09
C THR A 388 -0.97 -13.65 19.70
N ALA A 389 -1.58 -13.10 18.65
CA ALA A 389 -1.07 -13.23 17.28
C ALA A 389 -0.05 -12.14 16.91
N LEU A 390 0.09 -11.07 17.71
CA LEU A 390 0.80 -9.86 17.34
C LEU A 390 2.31 -10.12 17.24
N LYS A 391 2.87 -9.94 16.04
CA LYS A 391 4.29 -10.09 15.72
C LYS A 391 4.98 -8.75 15.53
N TYR A 392 4.24 -7.71 15.16
CA TYR A 392 4.77 -6.37 14.92
C TYR A 392 3.87 -5.30 15.52
N LEU A 393 4.49 -4.38 16.28
CA LEU A 393 3.84 -3.19 16.80
C LEU A 393 4.66 -1.94 16.44
N LYS A 394 4.00 -0.98 15.79
CA LYS A 394 4.50 0.38 15.61
C LYS A 394 3.53 1.41 16.15
N LEU A 395 4.06 2.26 17.02
CA LEU A 395 3.37 3.44 17.52
C LEU A 395 4.19 4.66 17.10
N ARG A 396 3.58 5.56 16.32
CA ARG A 396 4.18 6.83 15.93
C ARG A 396 3.33 7.97 16.46
N PHE A 397 3.86 8.75 17.39
CA PHE A 397 3.22 9.92 17.94
C PHE A 397 3.70 11.16 17.19
N MET A 398 2.77 11.91 16.60
CA MET A 398 3.09 13.09 15.76
C MET A 398 3.32 14.34 16.60
N SER A 399 2.63 14.46 17.73
CA SER A 399 2.86 15.51 18.72
C SER A 399 2.94 14.93 20.14
N GLY A 400 3.89 15.43 20.92
CA GLY A 400 4.05 15.04 22.32
C GLY A 400 4.87 13.76 22.52
N ILE A 401 5.03 13.37 23.79
CA ILE A 401 5.56 12.06 24.15
C ILE A 401 4.52 11.32 24.99
N ALA A 402 4.14 10.13 24.52
CA ALA A 402 3.27 9.23 25.27
C ALA A 402 4.04 8.43 26.33
N TRP A 403 3.44 8.28 27.52
CA TRP A 403 3.93 7.38 28.56
C TRP A 403 3.45 5.96 28.30
N LEU A 404 4.37 5.01 28.14
CA LEU A 404 4.07 3.63 27.77
C LEU A 404 4.63 2.63 28.79
N ARG A 405 3.82 1.64 29.17
CA ARG A 405 4.27 0.46 29.91
C ARG A 405 3.83 -0.80 29.20
N PHE A 406 4.79 -1.68 28.94
CA PHE A 406 4.57 -3.04 28.47
C PHE A 406 4.87 -3.98 29.62
N GLU A 407 3.84 -4.57 30.21
CA GLU A 407 3.98 -5.57 31.27
C GLU A 407 4.58 -6.87 30.72
N ALA A 408 5.14 -7.69 31.61
CA ALA A 408 5.64 -9.00 31.25
C ALA A 408 4.57 -9.82 30.52
N ASP A 409 4.98 -10.45 29.41
CA ASP A 409 4.12 -11.30 28.58
C ASP A 409 2.87 -10.62 27.97
N ALA A 410 2.78 -9.28 27.99
CA ALA A 410 1.66 -8.54 27.40
C ALA A 410 1.45 -8.82 25.90
N MET A 411 2.52 -9.19 25.19
CA MET A 411 2.51 -9.52 23.76
C MET A 411 3.46 -10.70 23.52
N PRO A 412 3.03 -11.95 23.78
CA PRO A 412 3.93 -13.08 23.93
C PRO A 412 4.67 -13.45 22.63
N ASN A 413 4.10 -13.15 21.47
CA ASN A 413 4.66 -13.48 20.15
C ASN A 413 5.24 -12.26 19.41
N LEU A 414 5.41 -11.12 20.10
CA LEU A 414 5.92 -9.91 19.49
C LEU A 414 7.38 -10.10 19.09
N LEU A 415 7.68 -9.89 17.81
CA LEU A 415 9.03 -9.98 17.26
C LEU A 415 9.69 -8.62 17.14
N LYS A 416 8.91 -7.58 16.79
CA LYS A 416 9.42 -6.22 16.53
C LYS A 416 8.55 -5.16 17.20
N LEU A 417 9.18 -4.29 17.98
CA LEU A 417 8.58 -3.11 18.59
C LEU A 417 9.26 -1.84 18.05
N ARG A 418 8.47 -0.94 17.48
CA ARG A 418 8.96 0.34 16.96
C ARG A 418 8.18 1.52 17.52
N LEU A 419 8.87 2.37 18.27
CA LEU A 419 8.33 3.60 18.83
C LEU A 419 8.92 4.80 18.08
N VAL A 420 8.09 5.74 17.65
CA VAL A 420 8.54 6.95 16.96
C VAL A 420 7.81 8.15 17.55
N PHE A 421 8.55 9.19 17.89
CA PHE A 421 8.01 10.45 18.41
C PHE A 421 8.52 11.58 17.51
N ASP A 422 7.63 12.24 16.76
CA ASP A 422 8.01 13.23 15.76
C ASP A 422 8.29 14.62 16.35
N ALA A 423 7.73 14.91 17.53
CA ALA A 423 7.94 16.17 18.23
C ALA A 423 7.96 15.93 19.74
N ILE A 424 9.13 16.13 20.35
CA ILE A 424 9.27 16.22 21.79
C ILE A 424 8.78 17.61 22.23
N PRO A 425 7.81 17.73 23.16
CA PRO A 425 7.43 19.02 23.71
C PRO A 425 8.59 19.57 24.57
N GLN A 426 8.74 20.90 24.62
CA GLN A 426 9.72 21.55 25.50
C GLN A 426 9.44 21.13 26.96
N LEU A 427 10.27 20.24 27.50
CA LEU A 427 10.01 19.62 28.81
C LEU A 427 10.22 20.59 29.99
N ASP A 428 10.83 21.76 29.75
CA ASP A 428 11.11 22.78 30.77
C ASP A 428 9.87 23.52 31.30
N GLN A 429 8.72 23.52 30.59
CA GLN A 429 7.55 24.30 31.03
C GLN A 429 6.33 23.47 31.48
N ARG A 430 6.29 22.16 31.22
CA ARG A 430 5.12 21.33 31.55
C ARG A 430 5.25 20.47 32.81
N LEU A 431 6.40 20.36 33.47
CA LEU A 431 6.43 19.71 34.79
C LEU A 431 6.05 20.67 35.94
N GLU A 432 6.24 21.99 35.77
CA GLU A 432 5.83 22.97 36.79
C GLU A 432 4.31 23.21 36.81
N LEU A 433 3.64 23.22 35.65
CA LEU A 433 2.19 23.44 35.53
C LEU A 433 1.33 22.30 36.10
N TYR A 434 1.86 21.07 36.16
CA TYR A 434 1.10 19.91 36.62
C TYR A 434 1.36 19.56 38.09
N SER A 435 2.14 20.38 38.82
CA SER A 435 2.33 20.22 40.27
C SER A 435 1.11 20.64 41.11
N LYS A 436 0.08 21.27 40.50
CA LYS A 436 -1.13 21.74 41.19
C LYS A 436 -2.39 21.08 40.63
N SER A 437 -2.66 19.83 41.01
CA SER A 437 -4.00 19.24 41.20
C SER A 437 -3.90 17.72 41.31
N ASP A 438 -4.69 17.14 42.21
CA ASP A 438 -4.68 15.77 42.77
C ASP A 438 -4.87 14.57 41.80
N GLN A 439 -4.47 14.63 40.54
CA GLN A 439 -4.63 13.52 39.57
C GLN A 439 -3.46 12.51 39.51
N TRP A 440 -2.37 12.72 40.27
CA TRP A 440 -1.14 11.92 40.17
C TRP A 440 -1.14 10.54 40.87
N LYS A 441 -2.30 10.01 41.29
CA LYS A 441 -2.38 8.75 42.05
C LYS A 441 -2.22 7.45 41.23
N GLN A 442 -1.95 7.52 39.91
CA GLN A 442 -1.74 6.33 39.06
C GLN A 442 -0.27 5.89 38.88
N TYR A 443 0.71 6.63 39.38
CA TYR A 443 2.13 6.25 39.30
C TYR A 443 2.58 5.35 40.46
N ARG A 444 2.03 4.13 40.57
CA ARG A 444 2.51 3.17 41.57
C ARG A 444 3.85 2.49 41.20
N HIS A 445 4.35 2.63 39.96
CA HIS A 445 5.54 1.87 39.51
C HIS A 445 6.41 2.66 38.50
N GLY A 446 7.31 3.51 39.02
CA GLY A 446 8.48 4.03 38.29
C GLY A 446 8.29 5.35 37.53
N THR A 447 9.41 6.10 37.37
CA THR A 447 9.51 7.42 36.71
C THR A 447 9.82 7.33 35.21
N ALA A 448 10.03 6.12 34.67
CA ALA A 448 10.39 5.94 33.27
C ALA A 448 9.22 6.20 32.33
N LEU A 449 9.53 6.91 31.25
CA LEU A 449 8.58 7.33 30.23
C LEU A 449 8.11 6.15 29.38
N ILE A 450 9.04 5.28 28.99
CA ILE A 450 8.76 3.98 28.38
C ILE A 450 9.36 2.90 29.27
N SER A 451 8.56 1.91 29.63
CA SER A 451 8.98 0.74 30.40
C SER A 451 8.59 -0.53 29.68
N ILE A 452 9.56 -1.39 29.41
CA ILE A 452 9.40 -2.65 28.69
C ILE A 452 9.89 -3.77 29.60
N GLU A 453 8.95 -4.51 30.17
CA GLU A 453 9.23 -5.72 30.95
C GLU A 453 9.58 -6.89 30.00
N HIS A 454 9.80 -8.08 30.56
CA HIS A 454 10.25 -9.22 29.76
C HIS A 454 9.24 -9.60 28.66
N MET A 455 9.71 -9.64 27.41
CA MET A 455 8.94 -10.14 26.26
C MET A 455 9.73 -11.27 25.58
N PRO A 456 9.27 -12.54 25.64
CA PRO A 456 10.11 -13.71 25.39
C PRO A 456 10.59 -13.87 23.95
N HIS A 457 9.79 -13.46 22.95
CA HIS A 457 10.10 -13.62 21.53
C HIS A 457 10.59 -12.34 20.84
N LEU A 458 10.75 -11.25 21.60
CA LEU A 458 11.15 -9.96 21.06
C LEU A 458 12.55 -10.06 20.48
N ARG A 459 12.71 -9.65 19.21
CA ARG A 459 13.99 -9.71 18.47
C ARG A 459 14.54 -8.32 18.14
N GLU A 460 13.66 -7.35 17.95
CA GLU A 460 14.04 -5.99 17.56
C GLU A 460 13.22 -4.97 18.36
N VAL A 461 13.91 -4.02 18.98
CA VAL A 461 13.30 -2.87 19.64
C VAL A 461 13.98 -1.62 19.14
N SER A 462 13.20 -0.69 18.61
CA SER A 462 13.71 0.61 18.19
C SER A 462 12.85 1.75 18.74
N ALA A 463 13.51 2.82 19.15
CA ALA A 463 12.88 4.05 19.59
C ALA A 463 13.51 5.24 18.86
N LYS A 464 12.74 5.96 18.06
CA LYS A 464 13.19 7.15 17.35
C LYS A 464 12.55 8.38 17.96
N PHE A 465 13.38 9.36 18.29
CA PHE A 465 12.93 10.66 18.80
C PHE A 465 13.40 11.76 17.84
N GLU A 466 12.44 12.48 17.28
CA GLU A 466 12.66 13.67 16.45
C GLU A 466 12.27 14.91 17.27
N GLY A 467 13.10 15.95 17.23
CA GLY A 467 12.88 17.16 18.01
C GLY A 467 14.05 18.12 17.93
N ALA A 468 13.94 19.27 18.62
CA ALA A 468 15.04 20.21 18.69
C ALA A 468 16.21 19.64 19.50
N SER A 469 17.44 20.04 19.14
CA SER A 469 18.68 19.59 19.80
C SER A 469 18.65 19.67 21.33
N ALA A 470 18.00 20.70 21.90
CA ALA A 470 17.87 20.89 23.35
C ALA A 470 17.03 19.78 24.01
N ASP A 471 15.92 19.40 23.37
CA ASP A 471 14.99 18.39 23.87
C ASP A 471 15.59 16.98 23.77
N LEU A 472 16.35 16.70 22.71
CA LEU A 472 17.05 15.42 22.54
C LEU A 472 18.17 15.21 23.57
N LYS A 473 18.84 16.29 23.99
CA LYS A 473 19.82 16.26 25.10
C LYS A 473 19.16 15.95 26.44
N TYR A 474 17.91 16.36 26.63
CA TYR A 474 17.15 16.01 27.82
C TYR A 474 16.73 14.54 27.81
N VAL A 475 16.19 14.05 26.69
CA VAL A 475 15.81 12.64 26.48
C VAL A 475 17.00 11.69 26.71
N SER A 476 18.21 12.07 26.28
CA SER A 476 19.40 11.25 26.49
C SER A 476 19.89 11.21 27.95
N ARG A 477 19.53 12.18 28.80
CA ARG A 477 19.99 12.27 30.20
C ARG A 477 19.14 11.47 31.19
N ILE A 478 17.86 11.26 30.90
CA ILE A 478 16.87 10.78 31.90
C ILE A 478 16.59 9.28 31.84
N GLY A 479 17.19 8.55 30.89
CA GLY A 479 16.88 7.13 30.74
C GLY A 479 15.41 6.94 30.36
N VAL A 480 15.02 7.56 29.25
CA VAL A 480 13.63 7.63 28.77
C VAL A 480 13.01 6.25 28.52
N VAL A 481 13.84 5.24 28.25
CA VAL A 481 13.41 3.87 28.01
C VAL A 481 14.09 2.93 29.00
N ILE A 482 13.30 2.24 29.82
CA ILE A 482 13.76 1.10 30.62
C ILE A 482 13.38 -0.18 29.87
N ASN A 483 14.37 -1.03 29.62
CA ASN A 483 14.20 -2.34 29.01
C ASN A 483 14.64 -3.44 29.96
N HIS A 484 13.89 -4.54 30.00
CA HIS A 484 14.32 -5.73 30.73
C HIS A 484 15.61 -6.30 30.14
N ALA A 485 16.54 -6.73 30.98
CA ALA A 485 17.89 -7.17 30.55
C ALA A 485 17.89 -8.39 29.60
N SER A 486 16.84 -9.21 29.63
CA SER A 486 16.66 -10.37 28.73
C SER A 486 16.11 -10.00 27.34
N ASN A 487 15.63 -8.78 27.15
CA ASN A 487 15.15 -8.31 25.85
C ASN A 487 16.35 -7.87 24.98
N PRO A 488 16.20 -7.81 23.65
CA PRO A 488 17.22 -7.26 22.76
C PRO A 488 17.61 -5.83 23.13
N ILE A 489 18.85 -5.44 22.82
CA ILE A 489 19.31 -4.07 22.97
C ILE A 489 18.40 -3.15 22.16
N ILE A 490 17.95 -2.05 22.78
CA ILE A 490 17.12 -1.06 22.11
C ILE A 490 18.00 -0.19 21.22
N ASP A 491 17.68 -0.13 19.94
CA ASP A 491 18.23 0.87 19.03
C ASP A 491 17.52 2.21 19.25
N VAL A 492 18.20 3.17 19.90
CA VAL A 492 17.66 4.50 20.17
C VAL A 492 18.26 5.51 19.19
N GLN A 493 17.40 6.11 18.37
CA GLN A 493 17.80 7.09 17.35
C GLN A 493 17.41 8.52 17.73
N LEU A 494 18.46 9.30 18.02
CA LEU A 494 18.54 10.76 18.19
C LEU A 494 18.42 11.58 16.89
N VAL A 495 17.29 12.17 16.48
CA VAL A 495 17.23 12.93 15.20
C VAL A 495 16.87 14.40 15.41
N ASP A 496 17.85 15.28 15.16
CA ASP A 496 17.68 16.74 15.23
C ASP A 496 16.85 17.24 14.04
N SER A 497 15.69 17.84 14.31
CA SER A 497 14.82 18.41 13.26
C SER A 497 15.47 19.59 12.52
N GLY A 498 16.54 20.18 13.07
CA GLY A 498 17.34 21.22 12.42
C GLY A 498 18.25 20.75 11.28
N SER A 499 18.47 19.43 11.12
CA SER A 499 19.40 18.89 10.10
C SER A 499 18.74 18.55 8.75
N HIS A 500 17.48 18.95 8.52
CA HIS A 500 16.78 18.77 7.24
C HIS A 500 17.07 19.86 6.18
N GLY A 501 18.11 20.67 6.40
CA GLY A 501 18.85 21.34 5.32
C GLY A 501 20.00 20.44 4.87
N ASP A 502 19.98 20.01 3.61
CA ASP A 502 21.04 19.24 2.93
C ASP A 502 21.30 17.80 3.41
N LYS A 503 20.46 16.86 2.95
CA LYS A 503 20.84 15.82 1.97
C LYS A 503 19.72 14.79 1.78
N ARG A 504 19.43 14.54 0.50
CA ARG A 504 18.52 13.52 -0.07
C ARG A 504 19.06 12.10 0.15
N TYR A 505 18.21 11.08 0.05
CA TYR A 505 18.03 10.25 -1.17
C TYR A 505 16.64 9.62 -1.16
#